data_AF-A0A078B5C7-F1
#
_entry.id   AF-A0A078B5C7-F1
#
_cell.length_a   1.000
_cell.length_b   1.000
_cell.length_c   1.000
_cell.angle_alpha   90.00
_cell.angle_beta   90.00
_cell.angle_gamma   90.00
#
_symmetry.space_group_name_H-M   'P 1'
#
loop_
_entity.id
_entity.type
_entity.pdbx_description
1 polymer ?
#
loop_
_entity_poly.entity_id
_entity_poly.type
_entity_poly.pdbx_seq_one_letter_code
_entity_poly.pdbx_strand_id
1 'polypeptide(L)'
;MIYLEDQSQSDSKQLLKVLNWNTLCQKFTDAFSQVKPEHIEWDYRFNLIKQQLELDDFDIIGLQEIDKNEEYTVFLKDLGYESSIIMKVDGKMGNLLAWKSDRITKVKEVEHMQIDQDNQVLTIGYFKHNTSGKQFIVMNTHLKASDGFQDMRVSQSKFIANKISQVQKDLSQFEFIVLTGDFNEDPENGAINVITEQMTSSLAQIYGADKNHFTSYYFDRRDKVQVRRTIDYIFYTGTCIKPAAYLGLPKEEDLDYEVCFPCQNHPSDHLALAVYFSIQ
;
A
#
# COMPACT_ATOMS: atom_id res chain seq x y z
N MET A 1 -4.22 -4.70 15.64
CA MET A 1 -3.56 -4.02 16.77
C MET A 1 -2.23 -3.44 16.28
N ILE A 2 -1.86 -2.23 16.70
CA ILE A 2 -0.56 -1.63 16.37
C ILE A 2 0.46 -2.18 17.34
N TYR A 3 1.55 -2.73 16.83
CA TYR A 3 2.68 -3.14 17.65
C TYR A 3 3.72 -2.03 17.57
N LEU A 4 3.96 -1.37 18.71
CA LEU A 4 5.07 -0.44 18.88
C LEU A 4 6.29 -1.29 19.25
N GLU A 5 7.36 -1.25 18.46
CA GLU A 5 8.65 -1.73 18.96
C GLU A 5 9.11 -0.77 20.05
N ASP A 6 9.33 -1.29 21.25
CA ASP A 6 9.80 -0.51 22.39
C ASP A 6 11.26 -0.10 22.15
N GLN A 7 11.44 1.07 21.54
CA GLN A 7 12.72 1.73 21.36
C GLN A 7 12.60 3.16 21.91
N SER A 8 12.98 3.29 23.18
CA SER A 8 13.30 4.51 23.94
C SER A 8 13.05 5.85 23.22
N GLN A 9 12.03 6.58 23.67
CA GLN A 9 11.84 8.04 23.47
C GLN A 9 12.32 8.56 22.10
N SER A 10 11.75 8.07 21.00
CA SER A 10 11.73 8.90 19.80
C SER A 10 10.74 10.04 20.07
N ASP A 11 11.16 11.29 19.86
CA ASP A 11 10.24 12.42 19.92
C ASP A 11 9.11 12.12 18.93
N SER A 12 7.90 11.85 19.44
CA SER A 12 6.67 11.58 18.67
C SER A 12 6.38 12.58 17.54
N LYS A 13 7.09 13.72 17.53
CA LYS A 13 7.04 14.81 16.55
C LYS A 13 7.73 14.50 15.21
N GLN A 14 8.51 13.42 15.09
CA GLN A 14 9.24 13.09 13.85
C GLN A 14 8.86 11.74 13.23
N LEU A 15 7.65 11.25 13.52
CA LEU A 15 7.12 10.05 12.88
C LEU A 15 6.43 10.39 11.56
N LEU A 16 6.71 9.60 10.52
CA LEU A 16 5.96 9.56 9.27
C LEU A 16 5.16 8.25 9.22
N LYS A 17 3.83 8.35 9.30
CA LYS A 17 2.90 7.23 9.26
C LYS A 17 2.45 6.98 7.83
N VAL A 18 2.81 5.84 7.26
CA VAL A 18 2.49 5.48 5.87
C VAL A 18 1.57 4.26 5.87
N LEU A 19 0.43 4.38 5.19
CA LEU A 19 -0.52 3.29 4.92
C LEU A 19 -0.41 2.82 3.46
N ASN A 20 -0.46 1.50 3.26
CA ASN A 20 -0.71 0.85 1.97
C ASN A 20 -1.92 -0.09 2.08
N TRP A 21 -2.88 0.02 1.15
CA TRP A 21 -4.02 -0.90 1.15
C TRP A 21 -4.72 -1.03 -0.21
N ASN A 22 -4.82 -2.27 -0.70
CA ASN A 22 -5.75 -2.62 -1.78
C ASN A 22 -7.17 -2.74 -1.18
N THR A 23 -8.10 -1.90 -1.65
CA THR A 23 -9.44 -1.77 -1.04
C THR A 23 -10.53 -2.62 -1.70
N LEU A 24 -10.16 -3.47 -2.66
CA LEU A 24 -11.06 -4.27 -3.49
C LEU A 24 -12.10 -3.44 -4.26
N CYS A 25 -11.89 -3.31 -5.55
CA CYS A 25 -12.76 -2.57 -6.46
C CYS A 25 -14.17 -3.20 -6.49
N GLN A 26 -15.21 -2.37 -6.39
CA GLN A 26 -16.60 -2.87 -6.38
C GLN A 26 -16.93 -3.67 -7.65
N LYS A 27 -16.32 -3.34 -8.78
CA LYS A 27 -16.56 -4.05 -10.06
C LYS A 27 -16.04 -5.49 -10.08
N PHE A 28 -15.19 -5.88 -9.13
CA PHE A 28 -14.59 -7.22 -9.08
C PHE A 28 -15.13 -8.07 -7.92
N THR A 29 -16.13 -7.57 -7.19
CA THR A 29 -16.69 -8.30 -6.05
C THR A 29 -17.47 -9.57 -6.42
N ASP A 30 -17.86 -9.73 -7.68
CA ASP A 30 -18.51 -10.96 -8.19
C ASP A 30 -17.63 -12.22 -8.03
N ALA A 31 -16.32 -12.04 -7.87
CA ALA A 31 -15.39 -13.11 -7.54
C ALA A 31 -15.64 -13.72 -6.15
N PHE A 32 -16.37 -13.02 -5.26
CA PHE A 32 -16.58 -13.38 -3.86
C PHE A 32 -18.02 -13.83 -3.56
N SER A 33 -18.59 -14.68 -4.43
CA SER A 33 -19.98 -15.16 -4.34
C SER A 33 -20.33 -15.94 -3.06
N GLN A 34 -19.33 -16.37 -2.29
CA GLN A 34 -19.50 -17.01 -0.99
C GLN A 34 -19.78 -16.02 0.15
N VAL A 35 -19.46 -14.74 -0.06
CA VAL A 35 -19.68 -13.68 0.93
C VAL A 35 -21.16 -13.31 0.91
N LYS A 36 -21.73 -13.08 2.09
CA LYS A 36 -23.12 -12.61 2.19
C LYS A 36 -23.29 -11.32 1.37
N PRO A 37 -24.34 -11.19 0.54
CA PRO A 37 -24.54 -10.01 -0.30
C PRO A 37 -24.44 -8.69 0.49
N GLU A 38 -25.04 -8.63 1.68
CA GLU A 38 -24.99 -7.44 2.54
C GLU A 38 -23.57 -6.98 2.92
N HIS A 39 -22.59 -7.88 3.01
CA HIS A 39 -21.21 -7.56 3.35
C HIS A 39 -20.34 -7.22 2.13
N ILE A 40 -20.79 -7.54 0.92
CA ILE A 40 -20.06 -7.25 -0.32
C ILE A 40 -20.48 -5.94 -0.98
N GLU A 41 -21.67 -5.44 -0.63
CA GLU A 41 -22.17 -4.15 -1.12
C GLU A 41 -21.24 -3.00 -0.75
N TRP A 42 -21.11 -2.05 -1.69
CA TRP A 42 -20.19 -0.92 -1.57
C TRP A 42 -20.40 -0.13 -0.29
N ASP A 43 -21.64 0.25 0.04
CA ASP A 43 -21.91 1.09 1.21
C ASP A 43 -21.48 0.42 2.53
N TYR A 44 -21.64 -0.91 2.64
CA TYR A 44 -21.20 -1.67 3.80
C TYR A 44 -19.67 -1.67 3.88
N ARG A 45 -19.00 -2.06 2.79
CA ARG A 45 -17.54 -2.13 2.72
C ARG A 45 -16.91 -0.75 2.93
N PHE A 46 -17.46 0.29 2.29
CA PHE A 46 -16.94 1.64 2.37
C PHE A 46 -17.04 2.22 3.78
N ASN A 47 -18.09 1.90 4.54
CA ASN A 47 -18.17 2.28 5.95
C ASN A 47 -17.05 1.66 6.80
N LEU A 48 -16.68 0.41 6.54
CA LEU A 48 -15.55 -0.24 7.21
C LEU A 48 -14.19 0.31 6.71
N ILE A 49 -14.08 0.61 5.41
CA ILE A 49 -12.91 1.26 4.83
C ILE A 49 -12.66 2.61 5.50
N LYS A 50 -13.71 3.43 5.69
CA LYS A 50 -13.61 4.71 6.42
C LYS A 50 -13.09 4.51 7.83
N GLN A 51 -13.67 3.58 8.58
CA GLN A 51 -13.23 3.27 9.94
C GLN A 51 -11.75 2.89 9.98
N GLN A 52 -11.30 2.04 9.05
CA GLN A 52 -9.89 1.63 8.94
C GLN A 52 -8.95 2.79 8.59
N LEU A 53 -9.38 3.71 7.71
CA LEU A 53 -8.60 4.90 7.33
C LEU A 53 -8.55 5.95 8.46
N GLU A 54 -9.53 5.97 9.36
CA GLU A 54 -9.60 6.87 10.51
C GLU A 54 -8.76 6.42 11.72
N LEU A 55 -8.35 5.15 11.80
CA LEU A 55 -7.76 4.57 13.02
C LEU A 55 -6.55 5.35 13.57
N ASP A 56 -5.58 5.69 12.72
CA ASP A 56 -4.26 6.17 13.18
C ASP A 56 -3.82 7.53 12.62
N ASP A 57 -4.73 8.23 11.94
CA ASP A 57 -4.49 9.54 11.34
C ASP A 57 -3.17 9.56 10.54
N PHE A 58 -3.09 8.73 9.50
CA PHE A 58 -1.87 8.52 8.69
C PHE A 58 -1.38 9.81 8.02
N ASP A 59 -0.08 9.94 7.78
CA ASP A 59 0.46 11.10 7.04
C ASP A 59 0.35 10.92 5.53
N ILE A 60 0.55 9.67 5.09
CA ILE A 60 0.53 9.24 3.69
C ILE A 60 -0.36 8.01 3.57
N ILE A 61 -1.23 7.99 2.57
CA ILE A 61 -2.13 6.88 2.26
C ILE A 61 -1.96 6.49 0.79
N GLY A 62 -1.46 5.29 0.54
CA GLY A 62 -1.42 4.67 -0.78
C GLY A 62 -2.50 3.59 -0.90
N LEU A 63 -3.45 3.78 -1.81
CA LEU A 63 -4.51 2.80 -2.06
C LEU A 63 -4.46 2.26 -3.49
N GLN A 64 -4.93 1.03 -3.66
CA GLN A 64 -5.14 0.37 -4.94
C GLN A 64 -6.61 -0.03 -5.10
N GLU A 65 -6.99 -0.29 -6.35
CA GLU A 65 -8.33 -0.72 -6.76
C GLU A 65 -9.46 0.30 -6.53
N ILE A 66 -9.15 1.57 -6.75
CA ILE A 66 -10.11 2.66 -6.57
C ILE A 66 -11.02 2.80 -7.79
N ASP A 67 -12.33 2.62 -7.63
CA ASP A 67 -13.33 2.83 -8.68
C ASP A 67 -14.42 3.87 -8.32
N LYS A 68 -14.51 4.26 -7.04
CA LYS A 68 -15.46 5.24 -6.48
C LYS A 68 -14.77 6.56 -6.11
N ASN A 69 -14.10 7.14 -7.11
CA ASN A 69 -13.15 8.24 -6.91
C ASN A 69 -13.70 9.42 -6.10
N GLU A 70 -14.93 9.85 -6.38
CA GLU A 70 -15.54 11.01 -5.72
C GLU A 70 -15.76 10.75 -4.23
N GLU A 71 -16.25 9.57 -3.86
CA GLU A 71 -16.52 9.21 -2.46
C GLU A 71 -15.25 9.18 -1.63
N TYR A 72 -14.17 8.58 -2.15
CA TYR A 72 -12.85 8.64 -1.52
C TYR A 72 -12.33 10.07 -1.40
N THR A 73 -12.44 10.86 -2.47
CA THR A 73 -11.93 12.24 -2.50
C THR A 73 -12.64 13.13 -1.49
N VAL A 74 -13.98 13.05 -1.42
CA VAL A 74 -14.78 13.83 -0.47
C VAL A 74 -14.44 13.42 0.96
N PHE A 75 -14.46 12.13 1.26
CA PHE A 75 -14.15 11.62 2.59
C PHE A 75 -12.75 12.01 3.07
N LEU A 76 -11.72 11.78 2.25
CA LEU A 76 -10.34 12.13 2.59
C LEU A 76 -10.15 13.63 2.75
N LYS A 77 -10.81 14.45 1.92
CA LYS A 77 -10.79 15.91 2.05
C LYS A 77 -11.42 16.36 3.37
N ASP A 78 -12.53 15.78 3.79
CA ASP A 78 -13.18 16.08 5.08
C ASP A 78 -12.26 15.72 6.26
N LEU A 79 -11.41 14.70 6.09
CA LEU A 79 -10.35 14.35 7.03
C LEU A 79 -9.08 15.21 6.90
N GLY A 80 -9.03 16.21 6.03
CA GLY A 80 -7.88 17.11 5.88
C GLY A 80 -6.73 16.55 5.04
N TYR A 81 -7.03 15.60 4.15
CA TYR A 81 -6.07 15.13 3.14
C TYR A 81 -6.26 15.87 1.81
N GLU A 82 -5.15 16.07 1.13
CA GLU A 82 -5.15 16.21 -0.33
C GLU A 82 -4.89 14.84 -0.96
N SER A 83 -5.38 14.63 -2.17
CA SER A 83 -5.23 13.34 -2.86
C SER A 83 -5.05 13.49 -4.36
N SER A 84 -4.36 12.52 -4.94
CA SER A 84 -4.17 12.36 -6.38
C SER A 84 -4.59 10.95 -6.78
N ILE A 85 -5.42 10.85 -7.82
CA ILE A 85 -5.94 9.58 -8.34
C ILE A 85 -5.49 9.42 -9.78
N ILE A 86 -5.00 8.23 -10.12
CA ILE A 86 -4.76 7.82 -11.50
C ILE A 86 -5.51 6.53 -11.78
N MET A 87 -6.32 6.55 -12.83
CA MET A 87 -6.97 5.34 -13.33
C MET A 87 -5.97 4.52 -14.13
N LYS A 88 -6.09 3.18 -14.06
CA LYS A 88 -5.45 2.29 -15.03
C LYS A 88 -5.90 2.66 -16.44
N VAL A 89 -5.12 2.26 -17.45
CA VAL A 89 -5.36 2.64 -18.86
C VAL A 89 -6.76 2.23 -19.35
N ASP A 90 -7.31 1.13 -18.85
CA ASP A 90 -8.66 0.65 -19.16
C ASP A 90 -9.79 1.41 -18.45
N GLY A 91 -9.47 2.31 -17.53
CA GLY A 91 -10.41 3.14 -16.77
C GLY A 91 -11.27 2.38 -15.75
N LYS A 92 -11.02 1.08 -15.51
CA LYS A 92 -11.89 0.28 -14.62
C LYS A 92 -11.70 0.62 -13.16
N MET A 93 -10.45 0.73 -12.73
CA MET A 93 -10.03 1.08 -11.38
C MET A 93 -8.68 1.80 -11.43
N GLY A 94 -8.26 2.40 -10.33
CA GLY A 94 -7.05 3.19 -10.23
C GLY A 94 -6.31 3.02 -8.91
N ASN A 95 -5.29 3.85 -8.76
CA ASN A 95 -4.53 4.00 -7.52
C ASN A 95 -4.77 5.42 -6.99
N LEU A 96 -4.78 5.55 -5.66
CA LEU A 96 -4.90 6.83 -4.97
C LEU A 96 -3.66 7.04 -4.09
N LEU A 97 -3.10 8.24 -4.14
CA LEU A 97 -2.10 8.70 -3.19
C LEU A 97 -2.64 9.94 -2.46
N ALA A 98 -2.77 9.85 -1.15
CA ALA A 98 -3.24 10.91 -0.27
C ALA A 98 -2.16 11.32 0.72
N TRP A 99 -2.15 12.60 1.08
CA TRP A 99 -1.24 13.16 2.09
C TRP A 99 -1.97 14.16 2.99
N LYS A 100 -1.65 14.14 4.28
CA LYS A 100 -2.27 15.02 5.27
C LYS A 100 -1.70 16.43 5.13
N SER A 101 -2.52 17.40 4.70
CA SER A 101 -2.01 18.71 4.23
C SER A 101 -1.37 19.59 5.32
N ASP A 102 -1.73 19.38 6.59
CA ASP A 102 -1.16 20.12 7.72
C ASP A 102 0.21 19.56 8.16
N ARG A 103 0.51 18.30 7.86
CA ARG A 103 1.77 17.61 8.22
C ARG A 103 2.72 17.42 7.04
N ILE A 104 2.19 17.32 5.83
CA ILE A 104 2.94 17.02 4.61
C ILE A 104 2.69 18.11 3.56
N THR A 105 3.75 18.81 3.16
CA THR A 105 3.69 19.77 2.06
C THR A 105 4.07 19.10 0.74
N LYS A 106 3.20 19.18 -0.28
CA LYS A 106 3.53 18.82 -1.66
C LYS A 106 4.54 19.83 -2.24
N VAL A 107 5.74 19.40 -2.64
CA VAL A 107 6.80 20.28 -3.15
C VAL A 107 6.88 20.32 -4.68
N LYS A 108 6.33 19.32 -5.37
CA LYS A 108 6.17 19.28 -6.83
C LYS A 108 4.84 18.61 -7.16
N GLU A 109 4.33 18.86 -8.37
CA GLU A 109 3.15 18.14 -8.85
C GLU A 109 3.38 16.63 -8.86
N VAL A 110 2.30 15.90 -8.55
CA VAL A 110 2.31 14.43 -8.55
C VAL A 110 2.47 13.95 -9.99
N GLU A 111 3.42 13.05 -10.22
CA GLU A 111 3.64 12.42 -11.51
C GLU A 111 2.84 11.12 -11.61
N HIS A 112 2.27 10.87 -12.79
CA HIS A 112 1.63 9.60 -13.15
C HIS A 112 2.32 9.01 -14.36
N MET A 113 2.65 7.73 -14.28
CA MET A 113 3.34 7.02 -15.36
C MET A 113 2.63 5.70 -15.65
N GLN A 114 2.49 5.36 -16.92
CA GLN A 114 2.17 4.00 -17.34
C GLN A 114 3.42 3.13 -17.18
N ILE A 115 3.26 1.94 -16.59
CA ILE A 115 4.38 1.03 -16.34
C ILE A 115 4.52 0.09 -17.53
N ASP A 116 5.69 0.10 -18.17
CA ASP A 116 6.09 -0.86 -19.20
C ASP A 116 5.06 -1.02 -20.35
N GLN A 117 4.41 0.08 -20.73
CA GLN A 117 3.34 0.09 -21.76
C GLN A 117 2.16 -0.86 -21.48
N ASP A 118 1.99 -1.35 -20.24
CA ASP A 118 0.84 -2.15 -19.79
C ASP A 118 -0.26 -1.26 -19.20
N ASN A 119 -1.40 -1.86 -18.83
CA ASN A 119 -2.49 -1.21 -18.12
C ASN A 119 -2.09 -0.63 -16.73
N GLN A 120 -1.00 -1.12 -16.12
CA GLN A 120 -0.58 -0.70 -14.78
C GLN A 120 0.03 0.70 -14.75
N VAL A 121 -0.08 1.36 -13.59
CA VAL A 121 0.32 2.74 -13.38
C VAL A 121 1.14 2.91 -12.10
N LEU A 122 2.08 3.85 -12.15
CA LEU A 122 2.90 4.32 -11.04
C LEU A 122 2.54 5.78 -10.73
N THR A 123 2.24 6.06 -9.47
CA THR A 123 2.08 7.44 -8.96
C THR A 123 3.32 7.83 -8.17
N ILE A 124 3.82 9.05 -8.35
CA ILE A 124 5.00 9.57 -7.65
C ILE A 124 4.66 10.94 -7.06
N GLY A 125 4.56 10.98 -5.74
CA GLY A 125 4.41 12.22 -4.98
C GLY A 125 5.75 12.70 -4.43
N TYR A 126 5.92 14.03 -4.43
CA TYR A 126 7.12 14.70 -3.96
C TYR A 126 6.73 15.60 -2.78
N PHE A 127 7.28 15.31 -1.61
CA PHE A 127 6.78 15.87 -0.36
C PHE A 127 7.89 16.44 0.52
N LYS A 128 7.48 17.25 1.48
CA LYS A 128 8.26 17.70 2.64
C LYS A 128 7.49 17.36 3.90
N HIS A 129 8.13 16.67 4.84
CA HIS A 129 7.58 16.46 6.16
C HIS A 129 7.75 17.76 6.97
N ASN A 130 6.65 18.38 7.38
CA ASN A 130 6.65 19.76 7.89
C ASN A 130 7.50 19.91 9.16
N THR A 131 7.43 18.93 10.06
CA THR A 131 8.11 19.00 11.36
C THR A 131 9.61 18.73 11.27
N SER A 132 10.05 17.74 10.48
CA SER A 132 11.48 17.44 10.33
C SER A 132 12.16 18.30 9.27
N GLY A 133 11.39 18.90 8.35
CA GLY A 133 11.89 19.67 7.23
C GLY A 133 12.45 18.85 6.07
N LYS A 134 12.56 17.52 6.23
CA LYS A 134 13.10 16.60 5.22
C LYS A 134 12.16 16.48 4.02
N GLN A 135 12.73 16.41 2.83
CA GLN A 135 11.98 16.12 1.61
C GLN A 135 12.06 14.63 1.28
N PHE A 136 10.97 14.08 0.76
CA PHE A 136 10.91 12.67 0.42
C PHE A 136 9.99 12.40 -0.76
N ILE A 137 10.15 11.22 -1.35
CA ILE A 137 9.34 10.75 -2.46
C ILE A 137 8.47 9.60 -1.97
N VAL A 138 7.19 9.59 -2.33
CA VAL A 138 6.33 8.43 -2.17
C VAL A 138 5.90 7.93 -3.54
N MET A 139 6.08 6.65 -3.78
CA MET A 139 5.61 5.96 -4.96
C MET A 139 4.47 5.00 -4.59
N ASN A 140 3.44 4.90 -5.43
CA ASN A 140 2.34 3.94 -5.24
C ASN A 140 2.03 3.20 -6.55
N THR A 141 1.87 1.88 -6.48
CA THR A 141 1.64 1.01 -7.66
C THR A 141 0.68 -0.14 -7.38
N HIS A 142 0.19 -0.75 -8.46
CA HIS A 142 -0.51 -2.04 -8.45
C HIS A 142 -0.03 -2.81 -9.68
N LEU A 143 0.76 -3.88 -9.48
CA LEU A 143 1.32 -4.68 -10.56
C LEU A 143 0.32 -5.67 -11.18
N LYS A 144 0.71 -6.31 -12.27
CA LYS A 144 -0.15 -7.26 -12.98
C LYS A 144 -0.53 -8.46 -12.11
N ALA A 145 -1.84 -8.60 -11.84
CA ALA A 145 -2.42 -9.75 -11.18
C ALA A 145 -2.52 -10.98 -12.10
N SER A 146 -2.88 -12.12 -11.50
CA SER A 146 -3.02 -13.45 -12.11
C SER A 146 -1.73 -14.22 -12.38
N ASP A 147 -1.85 -15.53 -12.42
CA ASP A 147 -0.80 -16.46 -12.83
C ASP A 147 -0.47 -16.31 -14.32
N GLY A 148 0.78 -16.59 -14.68
CA GLY A 148 1.31 -16.46 -16.05
C GLY A 148 1.87 -15.07 -16.37
N PHE A 149 1.77 -14.11 -15.44
CA PHE A 149 2.31 -12.75 -15.60
C PHE A 149 3.57 -12.48 -14.76
N GLN A 150 4.24 -13.50 -14.24
CA GLN A 150 5.47 -13.39 -13.44
C GLN A 150 6.55 -12.55 -14.16
N ASP A 151 6.84 -12.87 -15.43
CA ASP A 151 7.85 -12.15 -16.22
C ASP A 151 7.46 -10.68 -16.47
N MET A 152 6.16 -10.43 -16.64
CA MET A 152 5.64 -9.07 -16.76
C MET A 152 5.81 -8.29 -15.46
N ARG A 153 5.51 -8.90 -14.30
CA ARG A 153 5.77 -8.26 -12.99
C ARG A 153 7.25 -7.97 -12.80
N VAL A 154 8.15 -8.85 -13.22
CA VAL A 154 9.60 -8.60 -13.22
C VAL A 154 9.96 -7.38 -14.07
N SER A 155 9.41 -7.28 -15.29
CA SER A 155 9.62 -6.11 -16.17
C SER A 155 9.08 -4.81 -15.54
N GLN A 156 7.89 -4.87 -14.95
CA GLN A 156 7.27 -3.75 -14.24
C GLN A 156 8.11 -3.30 -13.03
N SER A 157 8.61 -4.24 -12.21
CA SER A 157 9.53 -3.92 -11.13
C SER A 157 10.84 -3.32 -11.62
N LYS A 158 11.39 -3.78 -12.75
CA LYS A 158 12.59 -3.17 -13.37
C LYS A 158 12.33 -1.75 -13.81
N PHE A 159 11.17 -1.46 -14.38
CA PHE A 159 10.76 -0.09 -14.72
C PHE A 159 10.74 0.81 -13.48
N ILE A 160 10.12 0.35 -12.39
CA ILE A 160 10.05 1.09 -11.11
C ILE A 160 11.46 1.28 -10.54
N ALA A 161 12.28 0.24 -10.50
CA ALA A 161 13.66 0.27 -10.01
C ALA A 161 14.53 1.25 -10.80
N ASN A 162 14.38 1.30 -12.13
CA ASN A 162 15.05 2.30 -12.97
C ASN A 162 14.60 3.73 -12.64
N LYS A 163 13.30 3.94 -12.40
CA LYS A 163 12.77 5.25 -12.00
C LYS A 163 13.28 5.67 -10.63
N ILE A 164 13.38 4.74 -9.66
CA ILE A 164 14.00 4.97 -8.34
C ILE A 164 15.45 5.43 -8.52
N SER A 165 16.25 4.65 -9.25
CA SER A 165 17.64 5.00 -9.57
C SER A 165 17.78 6.36 -10.26
N GLN A 166 16.83 6.71 -11.13
CA GLN A 166 16.81 8.01 -11.80
C GLN A 166 16.54 9.14 -10.80
N VAL A 167 15.46 9.05 -10.01
CA VAL A 167 15.12 10.14 -9.07
C VAL A 167 16.16 10.32 -7.98
N GLN A 168 16.82 9.26 -7.53
CA GLN A 168 17.93 9.34 -6.57
C GLN A 168 19.13 10.09 -7.13
N LYS A 169 19.40 10.00 -8.44
CA LYS A 169 20.49 10.73 -9.11
C LYS A 169 20.12 12.18 -9.39
N ASP A 170 18.91 12.39 -9.89
CA ASP A 170 18.49 13.68 -10.44
C ASP A 170 17.98 14.65 -9.35
N LEU A 171 17.52 14.12 -8.22
CA LEU A 171 16.83 14.89 -7.18
C LEU A 171 17.48 14.69 -5.80
N SER A 172 18.74 15.07 -5.67
CA SER A 172 19.54 14.93 -4.45
C SER A 172 18.98 15.67 -3.23
N GLN A 173 18.02 16.58 -3.42
CA GLN A 173 17.33 17.26 -2.32
C GLN A 173 16.30 16.39 -1.59
N PHE A 174 15.93 15.21 -2.11
CA PHE A 174 15.03 14.28 -1.41
C PHE A 174 15.84 13.23 -0.67
N GLU A 175 15.67 13.17 0.65
CA GLU A 175 16.54 12.41 1.55
C GLU A 175 16.17 10.92 1.66
N PHE A 176 14.94 10.55 1.31
CA PHE A 176 14.48 9.16 1.30
C PHE A 176 13.30 8.93 0.34
N ILE A 177 13.04 7.65 0.04
CA ILE A 177 11.95 7.21 -0.83
C ILE A 177 11.17 6.11 -0.13
N VAL A 178 9.84 6.18 -0.20
CA VAL A 178 8.91 5.12 0.21
C VAL A 178 8.15 4.63 -1.02
N LEU A 179 8.03 3.32 -1.19
CA LEU A 179 7.27 2.70 -2.28
C LEU A 179 6.21 1.77 -1.67
N THR A 180 4.95 2.08 -1.93
CA THR A 180 3.79 1.30 -1.53
C THR A 180 3.19 0.57 -2.73
N GLY A 181 2.55 -0.57 -2.52
CA GLY A 181 1.70 -1.15 -3.54
C GLY A 181 1.30 -2.59 -3.30
N ASP A 182 0.38 -3.04 -4.16
CA ASP A 182 0.10 -4.45 -4.40
C ASP A 182 0.98 -4.92 -5.57
N PHE A 183 1.98 -5.75 -5.26
CA PHE A 183 2.92 -6.29 -6.23
C PHE A 183 2.44 -7.60 -6.87
N ASN A 184 1.36 -8.20 -6.37
CA ASN A 184 0.85 -9.49 -6.82
C ASN A 184 1.91 -10.63 -6.80
N GLU A 185 2.99 -10.46 -6.05
CA GLU A 185 4.15 -11.33 -6.02
C GLU A 185 4.59 -11.62 -4.59
N ASP A 186 4.84 -12.89 -4.28
CA ASP A 186 5.25 -13.33 -2.94
C ASP A 186 6.73 -12.96 -2.65
N PRO A 187 7.14 -12.94 -1.36
CA PRO A 187 8.51 -12.61 -1.00
C PRO A 187 9.54 -13.54 -1.67
N GLU A 188 10.76 -13.03 -1.88
CA GLU A 188 11.88 -13.77 -2.50
C GLU A 188 11.67 -14.20 -3.97
N ASN A 189 10.55 -13.82 -4.60
CA ASN A 189 10.29 -14.04 -6.01
C ASN A 189 10.79 -12.87 -6.90
N GLY A 190 10.84 -13.12 -8.21
CA GLY A 190 11.54 -12.27 -9.18
C GLY A 190 11.20 -10.77 -9.10
N ALA A 191 9.92 -10.40 -9.07
CA ALA A 191 9.53 -8.99 -9.05
C ALA A 191 9.91 -8.29 -7.74
N ILE A 192 9.87 -9.00 -6.62
CA ILE A 192 10.27 -8.48 -5.32
C ILE A 192 11.79 -8.39 -5.21
N ASN A 193 12.51 -9.40 -5.70
CA ASN A 193 13.98 -9.41 -5.72
C ASN A 193 14.55 -8.16 -6.41
N VAL A 194 13.97 -7.79 -7.56
CA VAL A 194 14.36 -6.57 -8.30
C VAL A 194 14.21 -5.30 -7.45
N ILE A 195 13.14 -5.17 -6.66
CA ILE A 195 12.93 -4.00 -5.80
C ILE A 195 13.90 -4.03 -4.61
N THR A 196 14.11 -5.22 -4.02
CA THR A 196 14.97 -5.38 -2.84
C THR A 196 16.47 -5.21 -3.12
N GLU A 197 16.89 -5.19 -4.39
CA GLU A 197 18.25 -4.79 -4.78
C GLU A 197 18.56 -3.32 -4.42
N GLN A 198 17.54 -2.45 -4.32
CA GLN A 198 17.71 -1.01 -4.09
C GLN A 198 16.96 -0.48 -2.87
N MET A 199 15.95 -1.22 -2.39
CA MET A 199 15.09 -0.82 -1.28
C MET A 199 15.02 -1.90 -0.21
N THR A 200 14.69 -1.49 1.01
CA THR A 200 14.44 -2.38 2.14
C THR A 200 12.95 -2.65 2.28
N SER A 201 12.55 -3.91 2.42
CA SER A 201 11.17 -4.28 2.77
C SER A 201 10.92 -4.06 4.26
N SER A 202 9.93 -3.24 4.61
CA SER A 202 9.52 -3.08 6.01
C SER A 202 9.01 -4.39 6.62
N LEU A 203 8.24 -5.18 5.86
CA LEU A 203 7.76 -6.49 6.30
C LEU A 203 8.91 -7.43 6.65
N ALA A 204 9.96 -7.49 5.81
CA ALA A 204 11.13 -8.32 6.09
C ALA A 204 11.90 -7.86 7.33
N GLN A 205 11.90 -6.56 7.65
CA GLN A 205 12.48 -6.08 8.90
C GLN A 205 11.64 -6.44 10.12
N ILE A 206 10.32 -6.33 10.00
CA ILE A 206 9.39 -6.54 11.10
C ILE A 206 9.26 -8.04 11.45
N TYR A 207 9.04 -8.87 10.44
CA TYR A 207 8.75 -10.30 10.62
C TYR A 207 10.00 -11.19 10.41
N GLY A 208 11.09 -10.63 9.90
CA GLY A 208 12.35 -11.37 9.72
C GLY A 208 12.18 -12.57 8.79
N ALA A 209 12.48 -13.76 9.32
CA ALA A 209 12.35 -15.03 8.60
C ALA A 209 10.98 -15.69 8.76
N ASP A 210 10.05 -15.09 9.51
CA ASP A 210 8.70 -15.63 9.65
C ASP A 210 7.94 -15.46 8.33
N LYS A 211 7.57 -16.57 7.71
CA LYS A 211 6.85 -16.62 6.43
C LYS A 211 5.35 -16.86 6.61
N ASN A 212 4.84 -16.88 7.84
CA ASN A 212 3.44 -17.16 8.12
C ASN A 212 2.55 -15.92 8.03
N HIS A 213 3.14 -14.72 7.85
CA HIS A 213 2.37 -13.52 7.59
C HIS A 213 1.78 -13.54 6.17
N PHE A 214 0.63 -12.90 6.02
CA PHE A 214 -0.03 -12.70 4.74
C PHE A 214 -0.70 -11.33 4.71
N THR A 215 -0.90 -10.82 3.51
CA THR A 215 -1.52 -9.51 3.27
C THR A 215 -2.80 -9.64 2.46
N SER A 216 -3.07 -10.82 1.89
CA SER A 216 -4.32 -11.16 1.21
C SER A 216 -4.76 -12.58 1.59
N TYR A 217 -6.08 -12.75 1.81
CA TYR A 217 -6.69 -14.04 2.15
C TYR A 217 -8.08 -14.19 1.53
N TYR A 218 -8.18 -15.03 0.49
CA TYR A 218 -9.41 -15.20 -0.28
C TYR A 218 -9.69 -16.67 -0.60
N PHE A 219 -10.88 -16.94 -1.11
CA PHE A 219 -11.26 -18.25 -1.64
C PHE A 219 -11.10 -18.27 -3.17
N ASP A 220 -10.17 -19.08 -3.69
CA ASP A 220 -10.05 -19.28 -5.13
C ASP A 220 -11.16 -20.21 -5.62
N ARG A 221 -12.04 -19.69 -6.47
CA ARG A 221 -13.20 -20.43 -7.01
C ARG A 221 -12.84 -21.49 -8.05
N ARG A 222 -11.70 -21.34 -8.74
CA ARG A 222 -11.23 -22.28 -9.77
C ARG A 222 -10.75 -23.56 -9.10
N ASP A 223 -9.89 -23.41 -8.11
CA ASP A 223 -9.27 -24.54 -7.41
C ASP A 223 -10.05 -24.96 -6.17
N LYS A 224 -11.05 -24.15 -5.75
CA LYS A 224 -11.91 -24.37 -4.58
C LYS A 224 -11.12 -24.49 -3.28
N VAL A 225 -10.10 -23.67 -3.13
CA VAL A 225 -9.20 -23.63 -1.98
C VAL A 225 -9.13 -22.23 -1.40
N GLN A 226 -8.79 -22.16 -0.12
CA GLN A 226 -8.44 -20.90 0.50
C GLN A 226 -6.98 -20.58 0.21
N VAL A 227 -6.69 -19.34 -0.16
CA VAL A 227 -5.37 -18.88 -0.59
C VAL A 227 -4.94 -17.71 0.28
N ARG A 228 -3.74 -17.82 0.86
CA ARG A 228 -3.07 -16.73 1.60
C ARG A 228 -1.80 -16.36 0.86
N ARG A 229 -1.56 -15.06 0.69
CA ARG A 229 -0.35 -14.55 0.03
C ARG A 229 0.16 -13.30 0.72
N THR A 230 1.47 -13.05 0.62
CA THR A 230 2.06 -11.74 0.96
C THR A 230 2.36 -11.05 -0.36
N ILE A 231 1.49 -10.11 -0.76
CA ILE A 231 1.60 -9.43 -2.04
C ILE A 231 1.58 -7.91 -1.93
N ASP A 232 1.31 -7.39 -0.74
CA ASP A 232 1.28 -5.97 -0.45
C ASP A 232 2.56 -5.57 0.30
N TYR A 233 3.14 -4.44 -0.06
CA TYR A 233 4.43 -4.03 0.50
C TYR A 233 4.52 -2.53 0.75
N ILE A 234 5.32 -2.18 1.77
CA ILE A 234 5.88 -0.85 1.97
C ILE A 234 7.41 -1.01 1.97
N PHE A 235 8.05 -0.58 0.89
CA PHE A 235 9.50 -0.52 0.77
C PHE A 235 10.01 0.87 1.09
N TYR A 236 11.25 0.97 1.55
CA TYR A 236 11.89 2.25 1.80
C TYR A 236 13.40 2.23 1.48
N THR A 237 13.98 3.40 1.23
CA THR A 237 15.44 3.58 1.11
C THR A 237 15.82 5.00 1.53
N GLY A 238 17.04 5.19 2.01
CA GLY A 238 17.53 6.45 2.61
C GLY A 238 18.09 6.23 4.00
N THR A 239 19.06 7.06 4.40
CA THR A 239 19.81 6.88 5.66
C THR A 239 19.19 7.58 6.87
N CYS A 240 18.23 8.47 6.64
CA CYS A 240 17.56 9.25 7.69
C CYS A 240 16.16 8.72 8.03
N ILE A 241 15.82 7.50 7.63
CA ILE A 241 14.52 6.89 7.89
C ILE A 241 14.67 5.44 8.35
N LYS A 242 13.92 5.07 9.38
CA LYS A 242 13.86 3.69 9.89
C LYS A 242 12.45 3.35 10.39
N PRO A 243 11.95 2.12 10.23
CA PRO A 243 10.74 1.68 10.92
C PRO A 243 10.89 1.83 12.43
N ALA A 244 9.84 2.30 13.09
CA ALA A 244 9.74 2.44 14.54
C ALA A 244 8.49 1.75 15.12
N ALA A 245 7.43 1.62 14.32
CA ALA A 245 6.25 0.84 14.66
C ALA A 245 5.51 0.40 13.40
N TYR A 246 4.54 -0.51 13.56
CA TYR A 246 3.74 -1.03 12.47
C TYR A 246 2.34 -1.45 12.91
N LEU A 247 1.41 -1.44 11.95
CA LEU A 247 0.11 -2.09 12.12
C LEU A 247 0.34 -3.61 11.97
N GLY A 248 0.11 -4.34 13.05
CA GLY A 248 0.31 -5.79 13.06
C GLY A 248 -0.68 -6.52 12.17
N LEU A 249 -0.17 -7.51 11.45
CA LEU A 249 -0.98 -8.46 10.72
C LEU A 249 -1.62 -9.45 11.70
N PRO A 250 -2.83 -9.99 11.39
CA PRO A 250 -3.46 -11.04 12.19
C PRO A 250 -2.55 -12.25 12.30
N LYS A 251 -2.49 -12.83 13.50
CA LYS A 251 -1.81 -14.12 13.70
C LYS A 251 -2.73 -15.26 13.32
N GLU A 252 -2.16 -16.45 13.12
CA GLU A 252 -2.94 -17.67 12.87
C GLU A 252 -4.02 -17.95 13.91
N GLU A 253 -3.79 -17.61 15.17
CA GLU A 253 -4.73 -17.78 16.28
C GLU A 253 -5.90 -16.78 16.25
N ASP A 254 -5.75 -15.66 15.55
CA ASP A 254 -6.76 -14.61 15.42
C ASP A 254 -7.74 -14.89 14.27
N LEU A 255 -7.48 -15.91 13.45
CA LEU A 255 -8.23 -16.19 12.23
C LEU A 255 -9.31 -17.24 12.43
N ASP A 256 -10.51 -16.92 11.97
CA ASP A 256 -11.52 -17.93 11.68
C ASP A 256 -11.19 -18.58 10.34
N TYR A 257 -10.63 -19.79 10.39
CA TYR A 257 -10.23 -20.56 9.20
C TYR A 257 -11.42 -20.95 8.30
N GLU A 258 -12.66 -20.82 8.78
CA GLU A 258 -13.85 -21.07 7.96
C GLU A 258 -14.24 -19.84 7.12
N VAL A 259 -13.63 -18.66 7.35
CA VAL A 259 -14.03 -17.40 6.73
C VAL A 259 -12.84 -16.67 6.08
N CYS A 260 -12.79 -16.70 4.75
CA CYS A 260 -11.89 -15.84 3.96
C CYS A 260 -12.40 -14.39 3.89
N PHE A 261 -11.53 -13.49 3.41
CA PHE A 261 -11.90 -12.10 3.14
C PHE A 261 -12.40 -11.92 1.68
N PRO A 262 -13.19 -10.85 1.40
CA PRO A 262 -13.83 -9.97 2.38
C PRO A 262 -14.90 -10.72 3.19
N CYS A 263 -15.20 -10.23 4.38
CA CYS A 263 -16.21 -10.79 5.27
C CYS A 263 -16.88 -9.69 6.11
N GLN A 264 -17.69 -10.06 7.10
CA GLN A 264 -18.44 -9.11 7.94
C GLN A 264 -17.57 -7.99 8.52
N ASN A 265 -16.33 -8.29 8.89
CA ASN A 265 -15.42 -7.35 9.56
C ASN A 265 -14.23 -6.94 8.68
N HIS A 266 -14.11 -7.47 7.46
CA HIS A 266 -13.01 -7.19 6.55
C HIS A 266 -13.55 -6.78 5.17
N PRO A 267 -13.48 -5.49 4.79
CA PRO A 267 -14.13 -4.98 3.58
C PRO A 267 -13.35 -5.21 2.28
N SER A 268 -12.16 -5.78 2.36
CA SER A 268 -11.29 -6.13 1.25
C SER A 268 -10.72 -7.52 1.49
N ASP A 269 -10.38 -8.22 0.42
CA ASP A 269 -9.60 -9.46 0.50
C ASP A 269 -8.13 -9.22 0.91
N HIS A 270 -7.69 -7.96 0.90
CA HIS A 270 -6.40 -7.52 1.38
C HIS A 270 -6.49 -6.84 2.76
N LEU A 271 -5.41 -6.97 3.52
CA LEU A 271 -5.19 -6.33 4.81
C LEU A 271 -4.47 -4.99 4.62
N ALA A 272 -4.88 -4.01 5.41
CA ALA A 272 -4.20 -2.73 5.49
C ALA A 272 -2.81 -2.91 6.12
N LEU A 273 -1.77 -2.39 5.46
CA LEU A 273 -0.40 -2.33 5.98
C LEU A 273 -0.07 -0.91 6.40
N ALA A 274 0.47 -0.74 7.60
CA ALA A 274 0.99 0.56 8.01
C ALA A 274 2.36 0.45 8.66
N VAL A 275 3.23 1.40 8.32
CA VAL A 275 4.56 1.54 8.93
C VAL A 275 4.74 2.97 9.39
N TYR A 276 5.32 3.09 10.58
CA TYR A 276 5.56 4.33 11.29
C TYR A 276 7.07 4.52 11.26
N PHE A 277 7.52 5.41 10.41
CA PHE A 277 8.93 5.65 10.24
C PHE A 277 9.41 6.77 11.15
N SER A 278 10.46 6.51 11.92
CA SER A 278 11.23 7.58 12.56
C SER A 278 12.09 8.25 11.51
N ILE A 279 11.93 9.57 11.36
CA ILE A 279 12.82 10.42 10.57
C ILE A 279 13.92 10.95 11.50
N GLN A 280 15.18 10.88 11.06
CA GLN A 280 16.38 11.32 11.78
C GLN A 280 16.96 12.63 11.24
#